data_AF-A0A1V6UZ40-F1
#
_entry.id   AF-A0A1V6UZ40-F1
#
_cell.length_a   1.000
_cell.length_b   1.000
_cell.length_c   1.000
_cell.angle_alpha   90.00
_cell.angle_beta   90.00
_cell.angle_gamma   90.00
#
_symmetry.space_group_name_H-M   'P 1'
#
loop_
_entity.id
_entity.type
_entity.pdbx_description
1 polymer ?
#
loop_
_entity_poly.entity_id
_entity_poly.type
_entity_poly.pdbx_seq_one_letter_code
_entity_poly.pdbx_strand_id
1 'polypeptide(L)'
;MQTRQTAQNFGCGASLFLLPDTLWVTIVTLLDIPVNNITIFYWISLPPAMGKPRPQKKKSSKSREKSVLGPGGSISKGKMAQDPSTLLDQATILLQTGRADEALVVAQQALDLTAENTTAQLPAINLLGEINVELGDIDTARNCFLQAVQLDQNGSIPESQGGGAEKFLWLAQLSEQGGKDSVLWFEMGVASLRQTIQSLDGKTSPEQIADIEQKKAKLSNALCAVAETYMTDLSWEEDAEARCEALITEALLVTPEAPEVLQTLASIRISQLRTEDAQAALTRSMSFWKDLAPEDLKIPDFAVRISLARLLMEVTMEFEALEVLERLILEDDQSVEAWYLGGWCLFLLAEKQQAPKDATAEELAESPRHASLDASREWLKQSLKLYDVLQYEDDRLRDHALELVQAINKEIGEDDESEAEGEGEGEDSDEEIEVDSDDEMADS
;
A
#
# COMPACT_ATOMS: atom_id res chain seq x y z
N MET A 1 17.68 74.56 -32.36
CA MET A 1 16.72 74.70 -33.50
C MET A 1 15.58 73.71 -33.30
N GLN A 2 14.57 73.72 -34.17
CA GLN A 2 13.37 72.85 -34.18
C GLN A 2 13.74 71.34 -34.22
N THR A 3 12.89 70.35 -33.86
CA THR A 3 11.44 70.34 -33.55
C THR A 3 11.06 69.17 -32.60
N ARG A 4 9.75 69.00 -32.32
CA ARG A 4 9.10 67.82 -31.69
C ARG A 4 9.16 66.56 -32.62
N GLN A 5 8.70 65.33 -32.31
CA GLN A 5 7.66 64.87 -31.37
C GLN A 5 7.76 63.34 -31.08
N THR A 6 7.09 62.86 -30.02
CA THR A 6 6.53 61.49 -29.73
C THR A 6 6.88 60.27 -30.62
N ALA A 7 6.99 59.01 -30.16
CA ALA A 7 7.04 58.32 -28.84
C ALA A 7 7.34 56.79 -29.14
N GLN A 8 7.14 55.72 -28.32
CA GLN A 8 6.66 55.46 -26.95
C GLN A 8 7.09 54.02 -26.49
N ASN A 9 6.80 53.65 -25.23
CA ASN A 9 6.70 52.29 -24.63
C ASN A 9 7.95 51.36 -24.53
N PHE A 10 8.20 50.93 -23.27
CA PHE A 10 8.75 49.67 -22.72
C PHE A 10 9.51 48.66 -23.62
N GLY A 11 10.62 48.04 -23.18
CA GLY A 11 11.36 48.18 -21.91
C GLY A 11 12.43 47.08 -21.71
N CYS A 12 13.57 47.41 -21.09
CA CYS A 12 14.67 46.48 -20.77
C CYS A 12 14.31 45.50 -19.62
N GLY A 13 14.95 44.34 -19.44
CA GLY A 13 15.96 43.66 -20.26
C GLY A 13 17.44 43.98 -19.97
N ALA A 14 18.02 43.49 -18.86
CA ALA A 14 19.48 43.25 -18.72
C ALA A 14 19.89 42.45 -17.44
N SER A 15 20.54 41.30 -17.66
CA SER A 15 21.77 40.78 -17.04
C SER A 15 22.09 40.82 -15.52
N LEU A 16 22.32 39.59 -15.01
CA LEU A 16 23.34 39.10 -14.05
C LEU A 16 24.24 40.10 -13.28
N PHE A 17 24.43 39.79 -11.99
CA PHE A 17 25.74 39.82 -11.31
C PHE A 17 25.91 38.57 -10.42
N LEU A 18 27.15 38.25 -10.02
CA LEU A 18 27.53 36.97 -9.37
C LEU A 18 27.96 37.15 -7.90
N LEU A 19 27.41 36.29 -7.02
CA LEU A 19 28.01 35.79 -5.75
C LEU A 19 28.28 36.82 -4.62
N PRO A 20 28.44 36.41 -3.34
CA PRO A 20 28.76 35.07 -2.83
C PRO A 20 27.74 34.44 -1.86
N ASP A 21 28.08 33.23 -1.40
CA ASP A 21 27.36 32.39 -0.45
C ASP A 21 27.29 32.96 0.99
N THR A 22 26.62 32.21 1.89
CA THR A 22 26.37 32.47 3.32
C THR A 22 25.22 33.43 3.67
N LEU A 23 23.97 32.98 3.48
CA LEU A 23 22.80 33.45 4.26
C LEU A 23 21.57 32.51 4.12
N TRP A 24 21.69 31.27 4.62
CA TRP A 24 20.62 30.26 4.66
C TRP A 24 20.17 29.91 6.10
N VAL A 25 20.28 30.86 7.02
CA VAL A 25 19.87 30.72 8.43
C VAL A 25 19.07 31.95 8.86
N THR A 26 18.03 31.74 9.68
CA THR A 26 17.18 32.75 10.33
C THR A 26 16.35 33.69 9.43
N ILE A 27 15.27 33.15 8.84
CA ILE A 27 13.93 33.78 8.89
C ILE A 27 12.87 32.72 9.21
N VAL A 28 12.80 32.30 10.48
CA VAL A 28 11.61 31.62 11.06
C VAL A 28 11.38 32.20 12.46
N THR A 29 10.80 33.40 12.50
CA THR A 29 10.18 34.04 13.68
C THR A 29 9.55 35.38 13.23
N LEU A 30 8.48 35.82 13.93
CA LEU A 30 7.78 37.09 13.70
C LEU A 30 7.02 37.23 12.36
N LEU A 31 5.92 36.50 12.23
CA LEU A 31 4.65 37.06 11.72
C LEU A 31 3.49 36.20 12.25
N ASP A 32 2.60 36.79 13.06
CA ASP A 32 1.40 36.10 13.55
C ASP A 32 0.37 35.97 12.42
N ILE A 33 0.21 34.76 11.91
CA ILE A 33 -0.81 34.36 10.93
C ILE A 33 -1.44 33.05 11.46
N PRO A 34 -2.78 32.93 11.54
CA PRO A 34 -3.42 31.71 11.98
C PRO A 34 -3.30 30.62 10.90
N VAL A 35 -2.43 29.62 11.14
CA VAL A 35 -2.18 28.52 10.20
C VAL A 35 -3.08 27.32 10.55
N ASN A 36 -4.30 27.33 10.03
CA ASN A 36 -5.12 26.11 9.90
C ASN A 36 -4.59 25.28 8.70
N ASN A 37 -3.35 24.82 8.80
CA ASN A 37 -2.69 23.96 7.81
C ASN A 37 -1.71 23.05 8.57
N ILE A 38 -2.20 21.91 9.04
CA ILE A 38 -1.36 20.83 9.57
C ILE A 38 -0.92 20.01 8.37
N THR A 39 0.23 20.36 7.79
CA THR A 39 0.77 19.72 6.58
C THR A 39 1.04 18.22 6.83
N ILE A 40 0.63 17.35 5.92
CA ILE A 40 0.68 15.88 6.10
C ILE A 40 2.08 15.32 5.79
N PHE A 41 3.10 15.83 6.51
CA PHE A 41 4.52 15.57 6.25
C PHE A 41 5.14 14.42 7.08
N TYR A 42 4.33 13.54 7.68
CA TYR A 42 4.80 12.53 8.64
C TYR A 42 4.14 11.14 8.51
N TRP A 43 3.66 10.77 7.30
CA TRP A 43 3.01 9.47 7.03
C TRP A 43 3.26 8.92 5.61
N ILE A 44 4.52 9.00 5.13
CA ILE A 44 4.96 8.37 3.88
C ILE A 44 5.81 7.14 4.20
N SER A 45 5.53 6.02 3.51
CA SER A 45 6.28 4.76 3.48
C SER A 45 6.74 4.16 4.82
N LEU A 46 5.76 3.74 5.62
CA LEU A 46 5.87 2.46 6.35
C LEU A 46 5.06 1.40 5.57
N PRO A 47 5.59 0.18 5.35
CA PRO A 47 4.82 -0.90 4.75
C PRO A 47 3.68 -1.34 5.69
N PRO A 48 2.58 -1.94 5.17
CA PRO A 48 1.48 -2.40 6.00
C PRO A 48 1.95 -3.41 7.04
N ALA A 49 1.65 -3.14 8.32
CA ALA A 49 2.02 -4.02 9.42
C ALA A 49 1.25 -5.34 9.32
N MET A 50 1.93 -6.43 8.91
CA MET A 50 1.31 -7.73 8.70
C MET A 50 0.59 -8.23 9.96
N GLY A 51 -0.73 -8.42 9.85
CA GLY A 51 -1.62 -8.83 10.93
C GLY A 51 -1.25 -10.23 11.46
N LYS A 52 -0.68 -10.28 12.66
CA LYS A 52 -0.04 -11.47 13.25
C LYS A 52 -1.07 -12.61 13.52
N PRO A 53 -1.05 -13.76 12.81
CA PRO A 53 -1.91 -14.89 13.15
C PRO A 53 -1.48 -15.52 14.50
N ARG A 54 -2.40 -15.57 15.49
CA ARG A 54 -2.07 -16.08 16.84
C ARG A 54 -1.86 -17.61 16.88
N PRO A 55 -0.87 -18.11 17.64
CA PRO A 55 -0.53 -19.54 17.67
C PRO A 55 -1.53 -20.40 18.45
N GLN A 56 -2.00 -21.50 17.86
CA GLN A 56 -2.83 -22.49 18.56
C GLN A 56 -2.01 -23.53 19.34
N LYS A 57 -2.58 -24.03 20.44
CA LYS A 57 -1.85 -24.73 21.51
C LYS A 57 -1.67 -26.23 21.26
N LYS A 58 -0.44 -26.72 21.47
CA LYS A 58 -0.11 -28.16 21.56
C LYS A 58 -1.03 -28.91 22.53
N LYS A 59 -1.52 -30.09 22.12
CA LYS A 59 -2.09 -31.14 23.01
C LYS A 59 -1.37 -32.48 22.80
N SER A 60 -1.40 -33.35 23.80
CA SER A 60 -0.37 -34.36 24.01
C SER A 60 -0.84 -35.82 24.07
N SER A 61 -0.36 -36.62 23.11
CA SER A 61 0.08 -38.03 23.27
C SER A 61 -0.92 -39.17 23.55
N LYS A 62 -0.56 -40.35 23.01
CA LYS A 62 -1.12 -41.72 23.24
C LYS A 62 -2.48 -41.99 22.54
N SER A 63 -2.80 -43.23 22.16
CA SER A 63 -2.22 -44.54 22.55
C SER A 63 -1.74 -45.43 21.38
N ARG A 64 -1.05 -46.53 21.72
CA ARG A 64 -0.75 -47.66 20.80
C ARG A 64 -1.95 -48.59 20.70
N GLU A 65 -2.14 -49.18 19.52
CA GLU A 65 -2.54 -50.60 19.40
C GLU A 65 -1.63 -51.32 18.38
N LYS A 66 -1.72 -52.66 18.28
CA LYS A 66 -0.68 -53.50 17.66
C LYS A 66 -1.23 -54.84 17.12
N SER A 67 -1.25 -55.01 15.80
CA SER A 67 -1.53 -56.27 15.07
C SER A 67 -0.55 -56.37 13.89
N VAL A 68 0.50 -57.20 13.90
CA VAL A 68 0.55 -58.68 13.70
C VAL A 68 0.53 -59.09 12.21
N LEU A 69 1.71 -58.93 11.60
CA LEU A 69 2.40 -59.77 10.59
C LEU A 69 1.57 -60.66 9.61
N GLY A 70 1.76 -60.39 8.31
CA GLY A 70 1.73 -61.37 7.22
C GLY A 70 2.93 -61.10 6.27
N PRO A 71 3.70 -62.11 5.80
CA PRO A 71 5.00 -61.87 5.16
C PRO A 71 5.02 -62.00 3.62
N GLY A 72 6.04 -61.41 2.98
CA GLY A 72 6.46 -61.78 1.62
C GLY A 72 6.16 -60.74 0.53
N GLY A 73 6.97 -59.68 0.47
CA GLY A 73 6.90 -58.66 -0.58
C GLY A 73 8.14 -57.79 -0.59
N SER A 74 9.18 -58.22 -1.30
CA SER A 74 10.49 -57.55 -1.34
C SER A 74 10.49 -56.29 -2.21
N ILE A 75 9.70 -55.28 -1.83
CA ILE A 75 9.79 -53.94 -2.41
C ILE A 75 11.16 -53.38 -2.02
N SER A 76 12.01 -53.18 -3.02
CA SER A 76 13.31 -52.53 -2.85
C SER A 76 13.10 -51.13 -2.29
N LYS A 77 13.69 -50.85 -1.11
CA LYS A 77 13.86 -49.48 -0.61
C LYS A 77 14.92 -48.74 -1.44
N GLY A 78 14.60 -48.47 -2.70
CA GLY A 78 15.09 -47.24 -3.30
C GLY A 78 14.52 -46.10 -2.47
N LYS A 79 15.38 -45.32 -1.81
CA LYS A 79 15.02 -43.92 -1.63
C LYS A 79 14.80 -43.39 -3.05
N MET A 80 13.60 -42.93 -3.38
CA MET A 80 13.52 -41.88 -4.39
C MET A 80 14.24 -40.70 -3.73
N ALA A 81 15.45 -40.39 -4.19
CA ALA A 81 16.06 -39.12 -3.84
C ALA A 81 15.16 -38.07 -4.52
N GLN A 82 14.37 -37.37 -3.72
CA GLN A 82 13.62 -36.22 -4.21
C GLN A 82 14.65 -35.20 -4.66
N ASP A 83 14.57 -34.79 -5.91
CA ASP A 83 15.51 -33.81 -6.44
C ASP A 83 15.23 -32.46 -5.77
N PRO A 84 16.27 -31.68 -5.38
CA PRO A 84 16.06 -30.38 -4.74
C PRO A 84 15.16 -29.45 -5.55
N SER A 85 15.20 -29.49 -6.89
CA SER A 85 14.30 -28.70 -7.74
C SER A 85 12.82 -29.01 -7.46
N THR A 86 12.46 -30.30 -7.43
CA THR A 86 11.07 -30.73 -7.20
C THR A 86 10.56 -30.40 -5.79
N LEU A 87 11.46 -30.33 -4.80
CA LEU A 87 11.12 -29.87 -3.45
C LEU A 87 10.91 -28.35 -3.43
N LEU A 88 11.71 -27.58 -4.17
CA LEU A 88 11.52 -26.13 -4.30
C LEU A 88 10.22 -25.80 -5.03
N ASP A 89 9.92 -26.47 -6.16
CA ASP A 89 8.64 -26.33 -6.86
C ASP A 89 7.44 -26.60 -5.91
N GLN A 90 7.53 -27.66 -5.09
CA GLN A 90 6.52 -27.97 -4.09
C GLN A 90 6.42 -26.90 -2.99
N ALA A 91 7.55 -26.37 -2.50
CA ALA A 91 7.57 -25.33 -1.47
C ALA A 91 7.01 -24.00 -1.98
N THR A 92 7.33 -23.61 -3.21
CA THR A 92 6.77 -22.43 -3.89
C THR A 92 5.25 -22.55 -4.04
N ILE A 93 4.73 -23.71 -4.45
CA ILE A 93 3.28 -23.96 -4.54
C ILE A 93 2.61 -23.91 -3.15
N LEU A 94 3.28 -24.39 -2.09
CA LEU A 94 2.76 -24.29 -0.72
C LEU A 94 2.73 -22.83 -0.24
N LEU A 95 3.76 -22.03 -0.54
CA LEU A 95 3.79 -20.60 -0.23
C LEU A 95 2.66 -19.84 -0.95
N GLN A 96 2.56 -20.02 -2.27
CA GLN A 96 1.50 -19.44 -3.12
C GLN A 96 0.08 -19.90 -2.78
N THR A 97 -0.09 -20.92 -1.93
CA THR A 97 -1.39 -21.38 -1.42
C THR A 97 -1.59 -21.08 0.08
N GLY A 98 -0.81 -20.15 0.64
CA GLY A 98 -0.95 -19.66 2.02
C GLY A 98 -0.49 -20.65 3.10
N ARG A 99 0.32 -21.65 2.75
CA ARG A 99 0.76 -22.74 3.63
C ARG A 99 2.24 -22.60 3.99
N ALA A 100 2.64 -21.41 4.42
CA ALA A 100 4.03 -21.06 4.73
C ALA A 100 4.69 -22.00 5.76
N ASP A 101 3.97 -22.45 6.80
CA ASP A 101 4.43 -23.47 7.77
C ASP A 101 4.89 -24.77 7.08
N GLU A 102 4.18 -25.21 6.05
CA GLU A 102 4.51 -26.43 5.30
C GLU A 102 5.56 -26.17 4.22
N ALA A 103 5.54 -25.00 3.59
CA ALA A 103 6.57 -24.55 2.66
C ALA A 103 7.95 -24.53 3.33
N LEU A 104 8.04 -24.01 4.57
CA LEU A 104 9.26 -23.96 5.38
C LEU A 104 9.90 -25.35 5.54
N VAL A 105 9.08 -26.34 5.89
CA VAL A 105 9.51 -27.73 6.10
C VAL A 105 10.02 -28.38 4.81
N VAL A 106 9.45 -28.02 3.66
CA VAL A 106 9.86 -28.57 2.34
C VAL A 106 11.09 -27.84 1.78
N ALA A 107 11.15 -26.51 1.91
CA ALA A 107 12.30 -25.71 1.48
C ALA A 107 13.56 -26.04 2.29
N GLN A 108 13.44 -26.28 3.61
CA GLN A 108 14.57 -26.76 4.42
C GLN A 108 15.06 -28.14 3.96
N GLN A 109 14.16 -29.05 3.56
CA GLN A 109 14.56 -30.35 3.00
C GLN A 109 15.26 -30.21 1.63
N ALA A 110 14.92 -29.20 0.83
CA ALA A 110 15.68 -28.88 -0.37
C ALA A 110 17.09 -28.39 -0.03
N LEU A 111 17.22 -27.47 0.94
CA LEU A 111 18.51 -26.96 1.41
C LEU A 111 19.40 -28.07 1.97
N ASP A 112 18.86 -28.95 2.83
CA ASP A 112 19.56 -30.10 3.45
C ASP A 112 20.11 -31.12 2.43
N LEU A 113 19.64 -31.10 1.18
CA LEU A 113 20.10 -31.95 0.09
C LEU A 113 21.13 -31.27 -0.84
N THR A 114 21.36 -29.96 -0.66
CA THR A 114 22.41 -29.22 -1.39
C THR A 114 23.77 -29.29 -0.69
N ALA A 115 24.84 -29.00 -1.41
CA ALA A 115 26.19 -28.95 -0.82
C ALA A 115 26.43 -27.59 -0.13
N GLU A 116 26.86 -27.64 1.14
CA GLU A 116 27.20 -26.46 1.94
C GLU A 116 28.16 -25.50 1.23
N ASN A 117 27.90 -24.19 1.34
CA ASN A 117 28.70 -23.10 0.78
C ASN A 117 28.88 -23.18 -0.75
N THR A 118 27.86 -23.67 -1.47
CA THR A 118 27.82 -23.68 -2.94
C THR A 118 26.70 -22.83 -3.50
N THR A 119 26.84 -22.34 -4.73
CA THR A 119 25.80 -21.54 -5.41
C THR A 119 24.51 -22.33 -5.63
N ALA A 120 24.54 -23.67 -5.60
CA ALA A 120 23.36 -24.53 -5.66
C ALA A 120 22.42 -24.37 -4.45
N GLN A 121 22.87 -23.74 -3.35
CA GLN A 121 22.01 -23.44 -2.20
C GLN A 121 21.11 -22.22 -2.42
N LEU A 122 21.47 -21.31 -3.36
CA LEU A 122 20.82 -20.01 -3.55
C LEU A 122 19.27 -20.08 -3.70
N PRO A 123 18.69 -20.97 -4.54
CA PRO A 123 17.23 -21.04 -4.69
C PRO A 123 16.52 -21.41 -3.38
N ALA A 124 17.11 -22.31 -2.59
CA ALA A 124 16.55 -22.74 -1.31
C ALA A 124 16.70 -21.67 -0.23
N ILE A 125 17.84 -20.94 -0.22
CA ILE A 125 18.08 -19.85 0.74
C ILE A 125 17.15 -18.66 0.46
N ASN A 126 16.97 -18.25 -0.79
CA ASN A 126 16.03 -17.15 -1.13
C ASN A 126 14.59 -17.50 -0.75
N LEU A 127 14.13 -18.71 -1.14
CA LEU A 127 12.77 -19.16 -0.83
C LEU A 127 12.55 -19.32 0.68
N LEU A 128 13.54 -19.76 1.44
CA LEU A 128 13.49 -19.74 2.91
C LEU A 128 13.42 -18.29 3.45
N GLY A 129 14.10 -17.34 2.83
CA GLY A 129 13.96 -15.92 3.14
C GLY A 129 12.52 -15.45 2.98
N GLU A 130 11.94 -15.64 1.79
CA GLU A 130 10.55 -15.30 1.45
C GLU A 130 9.53 -15.96 2.40
N ILE A 131 9.67 -17.27 2.67
CA ILE A 131 8.80 -17.99 3.61
C ILE A 131 8.87 -17.39 5.03
N ASN A 132 10.05 -16.94 5.49
CA ASN A 132 10.18 -16.35 6.82
C ASN A 132 9.64 -14.91 6.89
N VAL A 133 9.58 -14.17 5.77
CA VAL A 133 8.82 -12.90 5.71
C VAL A 133 7.33 -13.16 5.93
N GLU A 134 6.74 -14.10 5.19
CA GLU A 134 5.32 -14.47 5.32
C GLU A 134 4.95 -15.03 6.71
N LEU A 135 5.91 -15.65 7.42
CA LEU A 135 5.74 -16.11 8.81
C LEU A 135 6.02 -15.01 9.86
N GLY A 136 6.49 -13.83 9.44
CA GLY A 136 6.85 -12.72 10.33
C GLY A 136 8.17 -12.89 11.10
N ASP A 137 8.99 -13.90 10.77
CA ASP A 137 10.35 -14.06 11.32
C ASP A 137 11.36 -13.28 10.47
N ILE A 138 11.29 -11.96 10.61
CA ILE A 138 12.14 -11.01 9.87
C ILE A 138 13.64 -11.24 10.15
N ASP A 139 13.99 -11.70 11.35
CA ASP A 139 15.38 -12.03 11.68
C ASP A 139 15.89 -13.24 10.90
N THR A 140 15.12 -14.33 10.86
CA THR A 140 15.49 -15.50 10.05
C THR A 140 15.50 -15.16 8.56
N ALA A 141 14.50 -14.42 8.06
CA ALA A 141 14.41 -13.98 6.66
C ALA A 141 15.65 -13.18 6.23
N ARG A 142 16.01 -12.15 7.01
CA ARG A 142 17.19 -11.31 6.80
C ARG A 142 18.49 -12.12 6.82
N ASN A 143 18.62 -13.09 7.75
CA ASN A 143 19.79 -13.97 7.79
C ASN A 143 19.89 -14.87 6.54
N CYS A 144 18.77 -15.36 6.00
CA CYS A 144 18.76 -16.08 4.72
C CYS A 144 19.25 -15.20 3.57
N PHE A 145 18.69 -13.99 3.38
CA PHE A 145 19.13 -13.12 2.29
C PHE A 145 20.60 -12.68 2.43
N LEU A 146 21.11 -12.45 3.65
CA LEU A 146 22.54 -12.21 3.89
C LEU A 146 23.43 -13.40 3.48
N GLN A 147 22.99 -14.64 3.69
CA GLN A 147 23.70 -15.83 3.19
C GLN A 147 23.67 -15.91 1.66
N ALA A 148 22.55 -15.55 1.03
CA ALA A 148 22.46 -15.48 -0.43
C ALA A 148 23.40 -14.42 -1.02
N VAL A 149 23.58 -13.27 -0.35
CA VAL A 149 24.57 -12.25 -0.74
C VAL A 149 26.01 -12.77 -0.61
N GLN A 150 26.33 -13.60 0.39
CA GLN A 150 27.67 -14.19 0.49
C GLN A 150 28.00 -15.11 -0.71
N LEU A 151 26.99 -15.76 -1.30
CA LEU A 151 27.11 -16.66 -2.46
C LEU A 151 27.03 -15.94 -3.82
N ASP A 152 26.35 -14.80 -3.91
CA ASP A 152 26.19 -13.99 -5.13
C ASP A 152 26.25 -12.48 -4.81
N GLN A 153 27.46 -12.00 -4.49
CA GLN A 153 27.74 -10.67 -3.93
C GLN A 153 27.33 -9.48 -4.82
N ASN A 154 27.10 -9.70 -6.10
CA ASN A 154 26.82 -8.66 -7.09
C ASN A 154 25.59 -8.95 -7.97
N GLY A 155 24.81 -9.99 -7.66
CA GLY A 155 23.63 -10.33 -8.47
C GLY A 155 23.98 -10.75 -9.89
N SER A 156 25.12 -11.43 -10.10
CA SER A 156 25.62 -11.81 -11.43
C SER A 156 25.39 -13.28 -11.77
N ILE A 157 25.02 -14.11 -10.79
CA ILE A 157 24.47 -15.44 -11.03
C ILE A 157 23.04 -15.28 -11.62
N PRO A 158 22.63 -16.09 -12.62
CA PRO A 158 21.28 -16.02 -13.16
C PRO A 158 20.20 -16.34 -12.10
N GLU A 159 19.04 -15.69 -12.20
CA GLU A 159 17.87 -15.97 -11.34
C GLU A 159 17.43 -17.44 -11.42
N SER A 160 17.59 -18.09 -12.58
CA SER A 160 17.35 -19.53 -12.78
C SER A 160 18.31 -20.46 -12.01
N GLN A 161 19.26 -19.87 -11.26
CA GLN A 161 20.15 -20.52 -10.31
C GLN A 161 20.06 -19.86 -8.91
N GLY A 162 19.03 -19.05 -8.65
CA GLY A 162 18.83 -18.31 -7.40
C GLY A 162 19.68 -17.05 -7.23
N GLY A 163 20.34 -16.58 -8.30
CA GLY A 163 21.06 -15.31 -8.29
C GLY A 163 20.16 -14.09 -8.51
N GLY A 164 20.71 -13.03 -9.11
CA GLY A 164 19.97 -11.82 -9.47
C GLY A 164 19.68 -10.88 -8.30
N ALA A 165 18.71 -9.98 -8.50
CA ALA A 165 18.54 -8.79 -7.67
C ALA A 165 17.75 -8.98 -6.37
N GLU A 166 16.84 -9.96 -6.30
CA GLU A 166 15.75 -10.01 -5.31
C GLU A 166 16.21 -9.90 -3.85
N LYS A 167 17.24 -10.66 -3.49
CA LYS A 167 17.85 -10.65 -2.15
C LYS A 167 18.32 -9.26 -1.68
N PHE A 168 18.73 -8.39 -2.60
CA PHE A 168 19.11 -7.02 -2.25
C PHE A 168 17.89 -6.12 -2.03
N LEU A 169 16.83 -6.30 -2.82
CA LEU A 169 15.57 -5.58 -2.64
C LEU A 169 14.92 -5.95 -1.29
N TRP A 170 14.94 -7.22 -0.92
CA TRP A 170 14.54 -7.69 0.41
C TRP A 170 15.41 -7.09 1.52
N LEU A 171 16.74 -7.15 1.42
CA LEU A 171 17.62 -6.58 2.46
C LEU A 171 17.46 -5.07 2.63
N ALA A 172 17.07 -4.36 1.58
CA ALA A 172 16.77 -2.92 1.66
C ALA A 172 15.52 -2.64 2.50
N GLN A 173 14.44 -3.41 2.29
CA GLN A 173 13.19 -3.29 3.05
C GLN A 173 13.30 -3.84 4.48
N LEU A 174 14.16 -4.84 4.70
CA LEU A 174 14.36 -5.52 5.99
C LEU A 174 15.55 -4.96 6.79
N SER A 175 16.02 -3.74 6.49
CA SER A 175 17.13 -3.12 7.23
C SER A 175 16.67 -2.51 8.56
N GLU A 176 17.29 -2.93 9.67
CA GLU A 176 17.11 -2.29 11.00
C GLU A 176 17.63 -0.85 11.06
N GLN A 177 18.49 -0.44 10.12
CA GLN A 177 19.11 0.89 10.12
C GLN A 177 18.35 1.90 9.24
N GLY A 178 17.52 1.44 8.31
CA GLY A 178 16.87 2.27 7.31
C GLY A 178 17.86 3.06 6.45
N GLY A 179 17.39 4.19 5.91
CA GLY A 179 18.21 5.25 5.34
C GLY A 179 19.35 4.77 4.43
N LYS A 180 20.60 5.06 4.82
CA LYS A 180 21.77 4.79 3.98
C LYS A 180 22.10 3.30 3.82
N ASP A 181 21.62 2.44 4.72
CA ASP A 181 21.78 0.98 4.60
C ASP A 181 20.75 0.45 3.59
N SER A 182 19.49 0.87 3.70
CA SER A 182 18.44 0.57 2.70
C SER A 182 18.80 1.06 1.30
N VAL A 183 19.30 2.30 1.17
CA VAL A 183 19.77 2.84 -0.11
C VAL A 183 20.92 2.02 -0.69
N LEU A 184 21.89 1.59 0.12
CA LEU A 184 23.01 0.74 -0.35
C LEU A 184 22.50 -0.58 -0.93
N TRP A 185 21.56 -1.24 -0.24
CA TRP A 185 20.97 -2.50 -0.71
C TRP A 185 20.12 -2.29 -1.99
N PHE A 186 19.32 -1.23 -2.06
CA PHE A 186 18.60 -0.89 -3.28
C PHE A 186 19.55 -0.57 -4.45
N GLU A 187 20.64 0.18 -4.25
CA GLU A 187 21.64 0.47 -5.28
C GLU A 187 22.28 -0.82 -5.84
N MET A 188 22.52 -1.84 -4.99
CA MET A 188 22.98 -3.17 -5.43
C MET A 188 21.93 -3.91 -6.26
N GLY A 189 20.66 -3.91 -5.84
CA GLY A 189 19.55 -4.50 -6.59
C GLY A 189 19.34 -3.83 -7.95
N VAL A 190 19.30 -2.49 -7.96
CA VAL A 190 19.22 -1.64 -9.15
C VAL A 190 20.39 -1.91 -10.11
N ALA A 191 21.62 -2.08 -9.62
CA ALA A 191 22.77 -2.41 -10.45
C ALA A 191 22.64 -3.80 -11.13
N SER A 192 22.21 -4.81 -10.37
CA SER A 192 21.93 -6.16 -10.91
C SER A 192 20.80 -6.14 -11.95
N LEU A 193 19.72 -5.39 -11.71
CA LEU A 193 18.61 -5.20 -12.66
C LEU A 193 19.05 -4.49 -13.94
N ARG A 194 19.78 -3.37 -13.85
CA ARG A 194 20.33 -2.67 -15.03
C ARG A 194 21.23 -3.58 -15.86
N GLN A 195 22.13 -4.33 -15.22
CA GLN A 195 22.98 -5.31 -15.92
C GLN A 195 22.16 -6.42 -16.58
N THR A 196 21.12 -6.91 -15.89
CA THR A 196 20.23 -7.96 -16.40
C THR A 196 19.48 -7.48 -17.64
N ILE A 197 18.78 -6.33 -17.56
CA ILE A 197 18.08 -5.71 -18.69
C ILE A 197 19.02 -5.47 -19.88
N GLN A 198 20.23 -4.95 -19.65
CA GLN A 198 21.22 -4.76 -20.70
C GLN A 198 21.66 -6.10 -21.35
N SER A 199 21.73 -7.19 -20.57
CA SER A 199 22.00 -8.54 -21.10
C SER A 199 20.82 -9.17 -21.86
N LEU A 200 19.62 -8.60 -21.72
CA LEU A 200 18.41 -8.97 -22.46
C LEU A 200 18.17 -8.12 -23.72
N ASP A 201 18.87 -7.00 -23.89
CA ASP A 201 18.71 -6.10 -25.03
C ASP A 201 18.96 -6.81 -26.39
N GLY A 202 18.21 -6.39 -27.41
CA GLY A 202 18.19 -7.00 -28.75
C GLY A 202 17.50 -8.37 -28.84
N LYS A 203 16.94 -8.90 -27.76
CA LYS A 203 16.12 -10.14 -27.77
C LYS A 203 14.66 -9.83 -28.14
N THR A 204 14.00 -10.79 -28.81
CA THR A 204 12.75 -10.51 -29.54
C THR A 204 11.66 -11.58 -29.42
N SER A 205 11.82 -12.62 -28.57
CA SER A 205 10.70 -13.52 -28.30
C SER A 205 9.66 -12.84 -27.37
N PRO A 206 8.36 -13.15 -27.47
CA PRO A 206 7.35 -12.58 -26.57
C PRO A 206 7.63 -12.84 -25.09
N GLU A 207 8.15 -14.02 -24.76
CA GLU A 207 8.58 -14.41 -23.41
C GLU A 207 9.72 -13.51 -22.89
N GLN A 208 10.71 -13.22 -23.74
CA GLN A 208 11.83 -12.34 -23.41
C GLN A 208 11.41 -10.88 -23.28
N ILE A 209 10.42 -10.43 -24.05
CA ILE A 209 9.84 -9.09 -23.91
C ILE A 209 9.10 -8.98 -22.57
N ALA A 210 8.30 -9.99 -22.19
CA ALA A 210 7.62 -10.01 -20.90
C ALA A 210 8.60 -10.02 -19.70
N ASP A 211 9.69 -10.81 -19.79
CA ASP A 211 10.78 -10.81 -18.81
C ASP A 211 11.46 -9.43 -18.69
N ILE A 212 11.76 -8.77 -19.82
CA ILE A 212 12.31 -7.40 -19.85
C ILE A 212 11.36 -6.40 -19.16
N GLU A 213 10.06 -6.41 -19.48
CA GLU A 213 9.12 -5.49 -18.84
C GLU A 213 8.96 -5.79 -17.33
N GLN A 214 9.00 -7.06 -16.91
CA GLN A 214 9.04 -7.42 -15.49
C GLN A 214 10.30 -6.86 -14.80
N LYS A 215 11.48 -6.98 -15.41
CA LYS A 215 12.72 -6.43 -14.83
C LYS A 215 12.70 -4.90 -14.79
N LYS A 216 12.12 -4.25 -15.79
CA LYS A 216 11.90 -2.79 -15.81
C LYS A 216 11.00 -2.34 -14.66
N ALA A 217 9.88 -3.03 -14.41
CA ALA A 217 9.00 -2.72 -13.29
C ALA A 217 9.70 -2.88 -11.93
N LYS A 218 10.48 -3.96 -11.74
CA LYS A 218 11.32 -4.09 -10.53
C LYS A 218 12.38 -2.99 -10.41
N LEU A 219 12.96 -2.54 -11.53
CA LEU A 219 13.94 -1.45 -11.55
C LEU A 219 13.30 -0.11 -11.18
N SER A 220 12.17 0.26 -11.78
CA SER A 220 11.51 1.52 -11.49
C SER A 220 10.93 1.56 -10.08
N ASN A 221 10.36 0.45 -9.56
CA ASN A 221 9.92 0.36 -8.18
C ASN A 221 11.08 0.51 -7.19
N ALA A 222 12.24 -0.10 -7.46
CA ALA A 222 13.44 0.07 -6.63
C ALA A 222 13.99 1.51 -6.68
N LEU A 223 13.95 2.19 -7.84
CA LEU A 223 14.30 3.61 -7.95
C LEU A 223 13.33 4.51 -7.16
N CYS A 224 12.04 4.17 -7.14
CA CYS A 224 11.03 4.90 -6.36
C CYS A 224 11.24 4.72 -4.84
N ALA A 225 11.50 3.49 -4.37
CA ALA A 225 11.79 3.23 -2.96
C ALA A 225 13.05 3.97 -2.46
N VAL A 226 14.09 4.10 -3.29
CA VAL A 226 15.24 4.97 -2.97
C VAL A 226 14.82 6.44 -2.89
N ALA A 227 14.01 6.93 -3.83
CA ALA A 227 13.54 8.32 -3.81
C ALA A 227 12.69 8.62 -2.57
N GLU A 228 11.82 7.70 -2.17
CA GLU A 228 11.02 7.78 -0.93
C GLU A 228 11.92 7.78 0.32
N THR A 229 12.98 6.95 0.35
CA THR A 229 13.97 6.95 1.44
C THR A 229 14.69 8.31 1.56
N TYR A 230 14.84 9.05 0.46
CA TYR A 230 15.35 10.44 0.45
C TYR A 230 14.31 11.49 0.82
N MET A 231 13.02 11.15 0.81
CA MET A 231 11.93 12.00 1.30
C MET A 231 11.60 11.77 2.78
N THR A 232 12.03 10.64 3.34
CA THR A 232 11.84 10.27 4.76
C THR A 232 13.17 10.30 5.52
N ASP A 233 13.85 9.17 5.64
CA ASP A 233 15.03 8.94 6.49
C ASP A 233 16.22 9.86 6.16
N LEU A 234 16.40 10.16 4.86
CA LEU A 234 17.54 10.94 4.35
C LEU A 234 17.14 12.35 3.88
N SER A 235 15.97 12.84 4.30
CA SER A 235 15.44 14.18 3.98
C SER A 235 16.31 15.35 4.44
N TRP A 236 17.31 15.10 5.30
CA TRP A 236 18.29 16.09 5.77
C TRP A 236 19.62 16.10 4.97
N GLU A 237 19.80 15.25 3.96
CA GLU A 237 21.00 15.27 3.11
C GLU A 237 20.94 16.41 2.09
N GLU A 238 22.03 17.16 1.90
CA GLU A 238 22.09 18.33 1.00
C GLU A 238 21.80 18.00 -0.48
N ASP A 239 21.91 16.73 -0.89
CA ASP A 239 21.64 16.26 -2.25
C ASP A 239 20.30 15.50 -2.40
N ALA A 240 19.46 15.44 -1.37
CA ALA A 240 18.22 14.64 -1.35
C ALA A 240 17.27 14.97 -2.51
N GLU A 241 16.86 16.23 -2.68
CA GLU A 241 15.97 16.66 -3.78
C GLU A 241 16.57 16.34 -5.17
N ALA A 242 17.88 16.57 -5.33
CA ALA A 242 18.59 16.31 -6.59
C ALA A 242 18.66 14.81 -6.91
N ARG A 243 18.75 13.94 -5.88
CA ARG A 243 18.62 12.48 -6.03
C ARG A 243 17.20 12.10 -6.41
N CYS A 244 16.18 12.59 -5.72
CA CYS A 244 14.77 12.31 -6.03
C CYS A 244 14.44 12.65 -7.49
N GLU A 245 14.83 13.84 -7.98
CA GLU A 245 14.62 14.23 -9.39
C GLU A 245 15.39 13.34 -10.38
N ALA A 246 16.61 12.91 -10.06
CA ALA A 246 17.37 12.01 -10.91
C ALA A 246 16.75 10.60 -10.98
N LEU A 247 16.38 10.04 -9.82
CA LEU A 247 15.78 8.71 -9.68
C LEU A 247 14.42 8.64 -10.37
N ILE A 248 13.56 9.63 -10.17
CA ILE A 248 12.23 9.66 -10.80
C ILE A 248 12.32 9.88 -12.31
N THR A 249 13.30 10.67 -12.79
CA THR A 249 13.56 10.83 -14.22
C THR A 249 13.98 9.50 -14.86
N GLU A 250 14.80 8.68 -14.20
CA GLU A 250 15.14 7.34 -14.69
C GLU A 250 13.93 6.40 -14.64
N ALA A 251 13.18 6.36 -13.53
CA ALA A 251 11.99 5.52 -13.40
C ALA A 251 10.93 5.82 -14.48
N LEU A 252 10.72 7.11 -14.82
CA LEU A 252 9.83 7.55 -15.90
C LEU A 252 10.35 7.19 -17.30
N LEU A 253 11.67 7.09 -17.50
CA LEU A 253 12.24 6.61 -18.76
C LEU A 253 12.13 5.07 -18.90
N VAL A 254 12.04 4.36 -17.79
CA VAL A 254 11.99 2.88 -17.72
C VAL A 254 10.55 2.37 -17.81
N THR A 255 9.62 2.91 -17.02
CA THR A 255 8.17 2.59 -17.07
C THR A 255 7.33 3.87 -16.97
N PRO A 256 7.14 4.63 -18.07
CA PRO A 256 6.45 5.92 -18.08
C PRO A 256 4.97 5.89 -17.69
N GLU A 257 4.35 4.70 -17.62
CA GLU A 257 2.91 4.49 -17.39
C GLU A 257 2.62 3.72 -16.09
N ALA A 258 3.66 3.38 -15.31
CA ALA A 258 3.50 2.68 -14.03
C ALA A 258 2.81 3.58 -12.98
N PRO A 259 1.69 3.12 -12.35
CA PRO A 259 0.96 3.91 -11.38
C PRO A 259 1.79 4.38 -10.18
N GLU A 260 2.70 3.52 -9.71
CA GLU A 260 3.62 3.74 -8.58
C GLU A 260 4.59 4.86 -8.92
N VAL A 261 5.26 4.79 -10.08
CA VAL A 261 6.20 5.82 -10.56
C VAL A 261 5.50 7.18 -10.69
N LEU A 262 4.24 7.20 -11.12
CA LEU A 262 3.47 8.45 -11.24
C LEU A 262 3.01 8.99 -9.87
N GLN A 263 2.83 8.13 -8.86
CA GLN A 263 2.57 8.52 -7.48
C GLN A 263 3.83 9.03 -6.77
N THR A 264 4.98 8.37 -6.93
CA THR A 264 6.27 8.86 -6.41
C THR A 264 6.63 10.21 -7.05
N LEU A 265 6.36 10.39 -8.35
CA LEU A 265 6.48 11.69 -9.01
C LEU A 265 5.58 12.75 -8.35
N ALA A 266 4.31 12.44 -8.10
CA ALA A 266 3.39 13.36 -7.44
C ALA A 266 3.87 13.72 -6.03
N SER A 267 4.33 12.73 -5.26
CA SER A 267 4.90 12.90 -3.92
C SER A 267 6.08 13.89 -3.92
N ILE A 268 7.04 13.73 -4.85
CA ILE A 268 8.17 14.66 -5.03
C ILE A 268 7.67 16.08 -5.37
N ARG A 269 6.64 16.20 -6.23
CA ARG A 269 6.07 17.50 -6.62
C ARG A 269 5.32 18.18 -5.46
N ILE A 270 4.64 17.41 -4.58
CA ILE A 270 4.06 17.92 -3.32
C ILE A 270 5.16 18.49 -2.43
N SER A 271 6.25 17.76 -2.21
CA SER A 271 7.38 18.23 -1.39
C SER A 271 8.07 19.46 -1.96
N GLN A 272 8.04 19.67 -3.27
CA GLN A 272 8.51 20.89 -3.95
C GLN A 272 7.49 22.05 -3.95
N LEU A 273 6.31 21.89 -3.35
CA LEU A 273 5.20 22.84 -3.39
C LEU A 273 4.68 23.12 -4.82
N ARG A 274 4.69 22.10 -5.68
CA ARG A 274 4.25 22.13 -7.09
C ARG A 274 2.96 21.32 -7.26
N THR A 275 1.91 21.74 -6.56
CA THR A 275 0.64 21.00 -6.45
C THR A 275 0.00 20.70 -7.81
N GLU A 276 0.04 21.61 -8.78
CA GLU A 276 -0.54 21.40 -10.12
C GLU A 276 0.21 20.31 -10.92
N ASP A 277 1.54 20.22 -10.77
CA ASP A 277 2.34 19.14 -11.38
C ASP A 277 2.03 17.79 -10.70
N ALA A 278 1.76 17.78 -9.39
CA ALA A 278 1.35 16.59 -8.65
C ALA A 278 -0.05 16.11 -9.08
N GLN A 279 -1.03 17.01 -9.15
CA GLN A 279 -2.38 16.72 -9.66
C GLN A 279 -2.32 16.14 -11.08
N ALA A 280 -1.49 16.70 -11.97
CA ALA A 280 -1.30 16.18 -13.32
C ALA A 280 -0.69 14.77 -13.34
N ALA A 281 0.25 14.48 -12.43
CA ALA A 281 0.85 13.15 -12.30
C ALA A 281 -0.14 12.11 -11.75
N LEU A 282 -0.94 12.44 -10.72
CA LEU A 282 -1.97 11.54 -10.18
C LEU A 282 -3.12 11.30 -11.17
N THR A 283 -3.60 12.35 -11.84
CA THR A 283 -4.62 12.24 -12.91
C THR A 283 -4.13 11.28 -14.01
N ARG A 284 -2.85 11.39 -14.40
CA ARG A 284 -2.23 10.47 -15.36
C ARG A 284 -2.13 9.05 -14.80
N SER A 285 -1.74 8.87 -13.54
CA SER A 285 -1.69 7.55 -12.87
C SER A 285 -3.04 6.84 -12.93
N MET A 286 -4.13 7.50 -12.53
CA MET A 286 -5.49 6.95 -12.57
C MET A 286 -5.96 6.60 -13.99
N SER A 287 -5.58 7.41 -15.00
CA SER A 287 -6.07 7.24 -16.38
C SER A 287 -5.70 5.91 -17.06
N PHE A 288 -4.76 5.14 -16.50
CA PHE A 288 -4.37 3.83 -17.03
C PHE A 288 -5.22 2.67 -16.51
N TRP A 289 -5.91 2.83 -15.37
CA TRP A 289 -6.55 1.70 -14.68
C TRP A 289 -7.94 1.97 -14.08
N LYS A 290 -8.34 3.22 -13.84
CA LYS A 290 -9.59 3.53 -13.10
C LYS A 290 -10.84 2.95 -13.77
N ASP A 291 -10.89 3.00 -15.11
CA ASP A 291 -12.02 2.53 -15.91
C ASP A 291 -11.94 1.04 -16.28
N LEU A 292 -11.01 0.27 -15.66
CA LEU A 292 -10.87 -1.17 -15.85
C LEU A 292 -11.76 -1.98 -14.88
N ALA A 293 -12.28 -3.10 -15.38
CA ALA A 293 -13.05 -4.07 -14.60
C ALA A 293 -12.21 -4.65 -13.44
N PRO A 294 -12.80 -4.95 -12.26
CA PRO A 294 -12.05 -5.30 -11.04
C PRO A 294 -10.99 -6.40 -11.17
N GLU A 295 -11.15 -7.31 -12.13
CA GLU A 295 -10.27 -8.46 -12.34
C GLU A 295 -9.07 -8.19 -13.28
N ASP A 296 -8.87 -6.96 -13.77
CA ASP A 296 -7.74 -6.62 -14.66
C ASP A 296 -6.41 -6.45 -13.88
N LEU A 297 -5.39 -7.23 -14.27
CA LEU A 297 -4.06 -7.27 -13.66
C LEU A 297 -3.24 -5.97 -13.78
N LYS A 298 -3.80 -4.90 -14.37
CA LYS A 298 -3.22 -3.55 -14.41
C LYS A 298 -3.71 -2.63 -13.28
N ILE A 299 -4.72 -3.05 -12.53
CA ILE A 299 -5.18 -2.30 -11.36
C ILE A 299 -4.09 -2.40 -10.28
N PRO A 300 -3.65 -1.28 -9.66
CA PRO A 300 -2.61 -1.35 -8.64
C PRO A 300 -3.07 -2.14 -7.42
N ASP A 301 -2.13 -2.76 -6.72
CA ASP A 301 -2.41 -3.47 -5.46
C ASP A 301 -3.09 -2.55 -4.44
N PHE A 302 -3.85 -3.15 -3.51
CA PHE A 302 -4.65 -2.44 -2.51
C PHE A 302 -3.85 -1.36 -1.77
N ALA A 303 -2.63 -1.68 -1.31
CA ALA A 303 -1.74 -0.76 -0.61
C ALA A 303 -1.23 0.43 -1.47
N VAL A 304 -1.09 0.22 -2.79
CA VAL A 304 -0.75 1.30 -3.73
C VAL A 304 -1.93 2.24 -3.91
N ARG A 305 -3.17 1.73 -3.94
CA ARG A 305 -4.38 2.57 -3.99
C ARG A 305 -4.70 3.29 -2.68
N ILE A 306 -4.36 2.72 -1.53
CA ILE A 306 -4.38 3.44 -0.24
C ILE A 306 -3.39 4.61 -0.26
N SER A 307 -2.16 4.39 -0.71
CA SER A 307 -1.15 5.45 -0.87
C SER A 307 -1.61 6.55 -1.84
N LEU A 308 -2.22 6.17 -2.96
CA LEU A 308 -2.84 7.10 -3.91
C LEU A 308 -3.94 7.95 -3.27
N ALA A 309 -4.84 7.36 -2.49
CA ALA A 309 -5.94 8.09 -1.86
C ALA A 309 -5.42 9.19 -0.92
N ARG A 310 -4.40 8.88 -0.10
CA ARG A 310 -3.69 9.87 0.73
C ARG A 310 -3.09 11.01 -0.11
N LEU A 311 -2.43 10.69 -1.24
CA LEU A 311 -1.84 11.68 -2.14
C LEU A 311 -2.90 12.55 -2.84
N LEU A 312 -4.05 11.98 -3.23
CA LEU A 312 -5.16 12.72 -3.84
C LEU A 312 -5.80 13.70 -2.84
N MET A 313 -5.96 13.30 -1.57
CA MET A 313 -6.44 14.20 -0.51
C MET A 313 -5.48 15.38 -0.27
N GLU A 314 -4.17 15.13 -0.15
CA GLU A 314 -3.15 16.19 0.06
C GLU A 314 -3.12 17.22 -1.10
N VAL A 315 -3.43 16.80 -2.34
CA VAL A 315 -3.51 17.71 -3.50
C VAL A 315 -4.93 18.23 -3.78
N THR A 316 -5.86 18.08 -2.85
CA THR A 316 -7.26 18.57 -2.93
C THR A 316 -8.07 17.99 -4.11
N MET A 317 -7.89 16.70 -4.37
CA MET A 317 -8.66 15.89 -5.34
C MET A 317 -9.55 14.88 -4.59
N GLU A 318 -10.39 15.37 -3.66
CA GLU A 318 -11.22 14.52 -2.79
C GLU A 318 -12.24 13.68 -3.57
N PHE A 319 -12.75 14.21 -4.69
CA PHE A 319 -13.67 13.50 -5.57
C PHE A 319 -13.04 12.28 -6.26
N GLU A 320 -11.75 12.34 -6.56
CA GLU A 320 -10.97 11.25 -7.10
C GLU A 320 -10.48 10.31 -5.99
N ALA A 321 -10.14 10.85 -4.81
CA ALA A 321 -9.79 10.04 -3.63
C ALA A 321 -10.96 9.15 -3.20
N LEU A 322 -12.18 9.72 -3.14
CA LEU A 322 -13.40 8.98 -2.79
C LEU A 322 -13.71 7.87 -3.81
N GLU A 323 -13.60 8.15 -5.12
CA GLU A 323 -13.74 7.16 -6.21
C GLU A 323 -12.75 5.97 -6.07
N VAL A 324 -11.56 6.19 -5.50
CA VAL A 324 -10.59 5.13 -5.18
C VAL A 324 -10.96 4.39 -3.88
N LEU A 325 -11.44 5.10 -2.85
CA LEU A 325 -11.75 4.55 -1.53
C LEU A 325 -13.05 3.71 -1.53
N GLU A 326 -14.08 4.15 -2.24
CA GLU A 326 -15.31 3.39 -2.50
C GLU A 326 -15.00 2.07 -3.19
N ARG A 327 -14.08 2.08 -4.17
CA ARG A 327 -13.60 0.86 -4.83
C ARG A 327 -12.82 -0.06 -3.88
N LEU A 328 -12.03 0.50 -2.95
CA LEU A 328 -11.27 -0.29 -1.98
C LEU A 328 -12.19 -1.01 -0.98
N ILE A 329 -13.22 -0.36 -0.43
CA ILE A 329 -14.15 -1.02 0.51
C ILE A 329 -15.06 -2.08 -0.15
N LEU A 330 -15.21 -2.03 -1.49
CA LEU A 330 -15.86 -3.09 -2.28
C LEU A 330 -14.96 -4.31 -2.52
N GLU A 331 -13.65 -4.17 -2.34
CA GLU A 331 -12.66 -5.25 -2.48
C GLU A 331 -12.27 -5.86 -1.12
N ASP A 332 -12.18 -5.05 -0.06
CA ASP A 332 -12.01 -5.46 1.34
C ASP A 332 -12.80 -4.55 2.29
N ASP A 333 -13.93 -5.06 2.81
CA ASP A 333 -14.81 -4.33 3.73
C ASP A 333 -14.26 -4.26 5.17
N GLN A 334 -13.13 -4.92 5.46
CA GLN A 334 -12.50 -4.99 6.79
C GLN A 334 -11.33 -4.02 6.95
N SER A 335 -10.98 -3.28 5.89
CA SER A 335 -9.87 -2.31 5.89
C SER A 335 -10.20 -1.05 6.70
N VAL A 336 -9.81 -1.07 7.98
CA VAL A 336 -9.90 0.07 8.93
C VAL A 336 -9.41 1.38 8.28
N GLU A 337 -8.29 1.34 7.56
CA GLU A 337 -7.71 2.53 6.95
C GLU A 337 -8.53 3.06 5.77
N ALA A 338 -9.10 2.18 4.92
CA ALA A 338 -9.95 2.60 3.81
C ALA A 338 -11.21 3.33 4.31
N TRP A 339 -11.85 2.77 5.36
CA TRP A 339 -13.00 3.40 6.01
C TRP A 339 -12.64 4.74 6.66
N TYR A 340 -11.52 4.83 7.38
CA TYR A 340 -11.03 6.08 7.96
C TYR A 340 -10.74 7.14 6.89
N LEU A 341 -10.01 6.80 5.84
CA LEU A 341 -9.65 7.75 4.77
C LEU A 341 -10.89 8.24 4.02
N GLY A 342 -11.86 7.37 3.73
CA GLY A 342 -13.11 7.78 3.08
C GLY A 342 -13.94 8.69 3.98
N GLY A 343 -14.08 8.35 5.25
CA GLY A 343 -14.76 9.19 6.25
C GLY A 343 -14.11 10.58 6.40
N TRP A 344 -12.78 10.65 6.42
CA TRP A 344 -12.04 11.92 6.46
C TRP A 344 -12.13 12.69 5.13
N CYS A 345 -12.10 12.01 3.99
CA CYS A 345 -12.29 12.61 2.67
C CYS A 345 -13.68 13.26 2.52
N LEU A 346 -14.73 12.59 3.04
CA LEU A 346 -16.08 13.12 3.12
C LEU A 346 -16.17 14.35 4.04
N PHE A 347 -15.42 14.37 5.15
CA PHE A 347 -15.31 15.56 6.03
C PHE A 347 -14.67 16.75 5.29
N LEU A 348 -13.62 16.53 4.49
CA LEU A 348 -12.98 17.56 3.68
C LEU A 348 -13.92 18.12 2.59
N LEU A 349 -14.77 17.27 1.98
CA LEU A 349 -15.84 17.72 1.08
C LEU A 349 -16.88 18.58 1.83
N ALA A 350 -17.28 18.20 3.05
CA ALA A 350 -18.16 19.01 3.89
C ALA A 350 -17.57 20.38 4.20
N GLU A 351 -16.27 20.49 4.52
CA GLU A 351 -15.58 21.78 4.74
C GLU A 351 -15.63 22.68 3.50
N LYS A 352 -15.60 22.09 2.30
CA LYS A 352 -15.73 22.79 1.01
C LYS A 352 -17.18 23.11 0.62
N GLN A 353 -18.16 22.80 1.46
CA GLN A 353 -19.60 22.92 1.18
C GLN A 353 -20.04 22.08 -0.04
N GLN A 354 -19.42 20.91 -0.21
CA GLN A 354 -19.67 19.95 -1.29
C GLN A 354 -20.30 18.67 -0.71
N ALA A 355 -20.88 17.87 -1.60
CA ALA A 355 -21.44 16.54 -1.33
C ALA A 355 -20.78 15.49 -2.25
N PRO A 356 -20.94 14.18 -1.99
CA PRO A 356 -20.53 13.13 -2.92
C PRO A 356 -21.16 13.28 -4.32
N LYS A 357 -20.50 12.74 -5.34
CA LYS A 357 -20.98 12.79 -6.75
C LYS A 357 -22.37 12.15 -6.91
N ASP A 358 -22.60 11.05 -6.20
CA ASP A 358 -23.76 10.17 -6.36
C ASP A 358 -24.83 10.35 -5.26
N ALA A 359 -24.72 11.42 -4.46
CA ALA A 359 -25.64 11.72 -3.36
C ALA A 359 -27.10 11.90 -3.84
N THR A 360 -28.06 11.39 -3.07
CA THR A 360 -29.47 11.35 -3.46
C THR A 360 -30.19 12.69 -3.28
N ALA A 361 -31.41 12.79 -3.83
CA ALA A 361 -32.25 13.96 -3.64
C ALA A 361 -32.77 14.11 -2.20
N GLU A 362 -32.82 13.01 -1.44
CA GLU A 362 -33.13 12.98 -0.01
C GLU A 362 -31.94 13.47 0.82
N GLU A 363 -30.74 12.96 0.57
CA GLU A 363 -29.51 13.37 1.26
C GLU A 363 -29.21 14.86 1.06
N LEU A 364 -29.42 15.36 -0.17
CA LEU A 364 -29.24 16.77 -0.52
C LEU A 364 -30.37 17.71 -0.04
N ALA A 365 -31.38 17.21 0.69
CA ALA A 365 -32.56 18.00 1.07
C ALA A 365 -32.26 19.11 2.10
N GLU A 366 -31.29 18.89 2.99
CA GLU A 366 -30.82 19.86 3.98
C GLU A 366 -29.77 20.80 3.37
N SER A 367 -28.58 20.27 3.06
CA SER A 367 -27.53 20.96 2.32
C SER A 367 -26.46 19.96 1.83
N PRO A 368 -25.64 20.32 0.82
CA PRO A 368 -24.52 19.48 0.40
C PRO A 368 -23.53 19.17 1.53
N ARG A 369 -23.28 20.14 2.42
CA ARG A 369 -22.45 19.95 3.61
C ARG A 369 -23.04 18.90 4.55
N HIS A 370 -24.35 18.92 4.78
CA HIS A 370 -25.02 17.95 5.67
C HIS A 370 -24.84 16.52 5.13
N ALA A 371 -25.13 16.29 3.85
CA ALA A 371 -24.93 14.99 3.20
C ALA A 371 -23.50 14.44 3.35
N SER A 372 -22.48 15.29 3.17
CA SER A 372 -21.08 14.89 3.38
C SER A 372 -20.73 14.66 4.86
N LEU A 373 -21.38 15.34 5.81
CA LEU A 373 -21.18 15.10 7.25
C LEU A 373 -21.85 13.79 7.72
N ASP A 374 -23.06 13.48 7.26
CA ASP A 374 -23.73 12.20 7.56
C ASP A 374 -22.91 11.02 7.02
N ALA A 375 -22.54 11.07 5.74
CA ALA A 375 -21.72 10.03 5.11
C ALA A 375 -20.34 9.90 5.79
N SER A 376 -19.72 11.02 6.17
CA SER A 376 -18.47 11.01 6.95
C SER A 376 -18.64 10.31 8.29
N ARG A 377 -19.73 10.58 9.02
CA ARG A 377 -20.03 9.97 10.33
C ARG A 377 -20.14 8.45 10.22
N GLU A 378 -20.86 7.94 9.23
CA GLU A 378 -21.04 6.49 9.02
C GLU A 378 -19.70 5.79 8.71
N TRP A 379 -18.93 6.31 7.76
CA TRP A 379 -17.62 5.73 7.40
C TRP A 379 -16.64 5.73 8.58
N LEU A 380 -16.61 6.80 9.39
CA LEU A 380 -15.77 6.88 10.58
C LEU A 380 -16.23 5.94 11.70
N LYS A 381 -17.56 5.77 11.90
CA LYS A 381 -18.11 4.78 12.83
C LYS A 381 -17.72 3.35 12.43
N GLN A 382 -17.87 3.00 11.16
CA GLN A 382 -17.50 1.68 10.65
C GLN A 382 -15.98 1.43 10.78
N SER A 383 -15.14 2.45 10.54
CA SER A 383 -13.70 2.37 10.84
C SER A 383 -13.42 2.07 12.32
N LEU A 384 -14.07 2.78 13.25
CA LEU A 384 -13.89 2.58 14.70
C LEU A 384 -14.39 1.21 15.17
N LYS A 385 -15.50 0.73 14.60
CA LYS A 385 -16.04 -0.61 14.85
C LYS A 385 -15.09 -1.72 14.38
N LEU A 386 -14.48 -1.57 13.21
CA LEU A 386 -13.48 -2.50 12.70
C LEU A 386 -12.16 -2.44 13.51
N TYR A 387 -11.76 -1.26 13.95
CA TYR A 387 -10.58 -1.07 14.82
C TYR A 387 -10.65 -1.95 16.07
N ASP A 388 -11.79 -1.91 16.79
CA ASP A 388 -12.01 -2.73 18.00
C ASP A 388 -12.12 -4.24 17.69
N VAL A 389 -12.85 -4.60 16.62
CA VAL A 389 -13.06 -6.00 16.22
C VAL A 389 -11.74 -6.68 15.81
N LEU A 390 -10.90 -5.98 15.06
CA LEU A 390 -9.63 -6.52 14.53
C LEU A 390 -8.45 -6.35 15.49
N GLN A 391 -8.62 -5.61 16.59
CA GLN A 391 -7.56 -5.23 17.54
C GLN A 391 -6.44 -4.44 16.85
N TYR A 392 -6.82 -3.45 16.04
CA TYR A 392 -5.91 -2.66 15.21
C TYR A 392 -4.97 -1.78 16.06
N GLU A 393 -3.70 -1.65 15.66
CA GLU A 393 -2.63 -1.14 16.54
C GLU A 393 -2.36 0.39 16.40
N ASP A 394 -3.04 1.13 15.52
CA ASP A 394 -2.84 2.59 15.34
C ASP A 394 -3.75 3.47 16.23
N ASP A 395 -3.28 3.77 17.44
CA ASP A 395 -3.92 4.73 18.36
C ASP A 395 -4.22 6.10 17.72
N ARG A 396 -3.36 6.61 16.83
CA ARG A 396 -3.47 7.98 16.28
C ARG A 396 -4.61 8.09 15.26
N LEU A 397 -4.77 7.06 14.43
CA LEU A 397 -5.89 6.95 13.49
C LEU A 397 -7.22 6.89 14.26
N ARG A 398 -7.32 6.03 15.29
CA ARG A 398 -8.52 5.96 16.15
C ARG A 398 -8.83 7.31 16.80
N ASP A 399 -7.85 7.95 17.42
CA ASP A 399 -8.08 9.18 18.18
C ASP A 399 -8.53 10.32 17.25
N HIS A 400 -7.97 10.44 16.04
CA HIS A 400 -8.46 11.41 15.05
C HIS A 400 -9.86 11.06 14.51
N ALA A 401 -10.17 9.79 14.26
CA ALA A 401 -11.51 9.37 13.88
C ALA A 401 -12.56 9.71 14.96
N LEU A 402 -12.21 9.54 16.24
CA LEU A 402 -13.04 9.96 17.37
C LEU A 402 -13.19 11.48 17.44
N GLU A 403 -12.13 12.25 17.19
CA GLU A 403 -12.20 13.72 17.13
C GLU A 403 -13.13 14.21 16.00
N LEU A 404 -13.05 13.60 14.82
CA LEU A 404 -13.92 13.91 13.68
C LEU A 404 -15.39 13.56 13.97
N VAL A 405 -15.71 12.35 14.44
CA VAL A 405 -17.09 11.97 14.82
C VAL A 405 -17.62 12.92 15.91
N GLN A 406 -16.81 13.25 16.90
CA GLN A 406 -17.18 14.24 17.91
C GLN A 406 -17.31 15.66 17.37
N ALA A 407 -16.69 16.03 16.25
CA ALA A 407 -16.90 17.32 15.61
C ALA A 407 -18.23 17.34 14.85
N ILE A 408 -18.50 16.28 14.06
CA ILE A 408 -19.74 16.10 13.29
C ILE A 408 -20.96 16.11 14.22
N ASN A 409 -20.92 15.32 15.31
CA ASN A 409 -22.03 15.22 16.26
C ASN A 409 -22.38 16.54 16.97
N LYS A 410 -21.44 17.50 17.04
CA LYS A 410 -21.69 18.84 17.61
C LYS A 410 -22.38 19.80 16.63
N GLU A 411 -22.38 19.48 15.33
CA GLU A 411 -22.95 20.32 14.28
C GLU A 411 -24.31 19.81 13.80
N ILE A 412 -24.41 18.51 13.50
CA ILE A 412 -25.64 17.87 12.96
C ILE A 412 -26.36 16.96 13.96
N GLY A 413 -25.88 16.89 15.21
CA GLY A 413 -26.42 16.02 16.26
C GLY A 413 -25.82 14.61 16.27
N GLU A 414 -26.09 13.88 17.35
CA GLU A 414 -25.81 12.44 17.45
C GLU A 414 -26.89 11.67 16.68
N ASP A 415 -26.57 10.53 16.05
CA ASP A 415 -27.61 9.64 15.53
C ASP A 415 -28.35 8.97 16.69
N ASP A 416 -29.67 8.86 16.59
CA ASP A 416 -30.52 8.07 17.50
C ASP A 416 -30.39 6.55 17.26
N GLU A 417 -29.16 6.03 17.12
CA GLU A 417 -28.85 4.60 16.94
C GLU A 417 -29.26 3.72 18.12
N SER A 418 -29.65 4.32 19.25
CA SER A 418 -30.15 3.61 20.43
C SER A 418 -31.44 2.80 20.21
N GLU A 419 -32.19 3.03 19.13
CA GLU A 419 -33.38 2.22 18.80
C GLU A 419 -33.07 1.00 17.90
N ALA A 420 -31.85 0.87 17.35
CA ALA A 420 -31.51 -0.19 16.39
C ALA A 420 -31.08 -1.54 17.00
N GLU A 421 -30.47 -1.54 18.19
CA GLU A 421 -30.05 -2.77 18.91
C GLU A 421 -30.92 -3.13 20.13
N GLY A 422 -32.22 -2.86 20.02
CA GLY A 422 -33.26 -3.79 20.49
C GLY A 422 -33.72 -3.72 21.96
N GLU A 423 -34.91 -3.14 22.15
CA GLU A 423 -35.88 -3.65 23.13
C GLU A 423 -37.15 -4.12 22.42
N GLY A 424 -37.10 -5.36 21.90
CA GLY A 424 -38.27 -6.12 21.48
C GLY A 424 -39.06 -6.68 22.67
N GLU A 425 -39.32 -5.88 23.69
CA GLU A 425 -40.22 -6.25 24.79
C GLU A 425 -41.67 -6.05 24.34
N GLY A 426 -42.49 -7.11 24.46
CA GLY A 426 -43.88 -7.07 24.05
C GLY A 426 -44.78 -6.51 25.15
N GLU A 427 -45.45 -5.38 24.90
CA GLU A 427 -46.64 -5.02 25.66
C GLU A 427 -47.83 -5.88 25.21
N ASP A 428 -48.23 -6.83 26.06
CA ASP A 428 -49.50 -7.55 25.94
C ASP A 428 -50.67 -6.55 26.08
N SER A 429 -51.15 -6.03 24.95
CA SER A 429 -52.38 -5.24 24.90
C SER A 429 -53.62 -6.14 24.77
N ASP A 430 -53.96 -6.81 25.87
CA ASP A 430 -55.24 -7.51 26.06
C ASP A 430 -56.39 -6.46 26.09
N GLU A 431 -56.92 -6.09 24.92
CA GLU A 431 -58.21 -5.39 24.81
C GLU A 431 -59.25 -6.24 24.07
N GLU A 432 -60.48 -6.21 24.59
CA GLU A 432 -61.47 -7.26 24.40
C GLU A 432 -62.12 -7.23 23.01
N ILE A 433 -62.20 -8.39 22.35
CA ILE A 433 -63.05 -8.56 21.16
C ILE A 433 -64.51 -8.63 21.64
N GLU A 434 -65.16 -7.47 21.80
CA GLU A 434 -66.62 -7.43 21.93
C GLU A 434 -67.27 -7.95 20.64
N VAL A 435 -67.84 -9.15 20.74
CA VAL A 435 -68.69 -9.72 19.69
C VAL A 435 -70.09 -9.15 19.86
N ASP A 436 -70.40 -8.09 19.09
CA ASP A 436 -71.79 -7.70 18.86
C ASP A 436 -72.27 -8.25 17.51
N SER A 437 -73.44 -8.88 17.51
CA SER A 437 -74.06 -9.49 16.35
C SER A 437 -75.56 -9.36 16.46
N ASP A 438 -76.16 -8.50 15.64
CA ASP A 438 -77.61 -8.49 15.41
C ASP A 438 -77.92 -8.14 13.93
N ASP A 439 -77.93 -9.21 13.14
CA ASP A 439 -78.88 -9.58 12.08
C ASP A 439 -79.62 -8.54 11.20
N GLU A 440 -79.61 -8.88 9.90
CA GLU A 440 -80.73 -8.83 8.94
C GLU A 440 -81.60 -7.56 8.79
N MET A 441 -81.63 -7.00 7.57
CA MET A 441 -82.64 -7.41 6.57
C MET A 441 -82.42 -6.80 5.17
N ALA A 442 -83.04 -7.42 4.16
CA ALA A 442 -83.18 -6.90 2.78
C ALA A 442 -84.24 -5.76 2.72
N ASP A 443 -84.54 -5.07 1.61
CA ASP A 443 -84.88 -5.57 0.27
C ASP A 443 -85.04 -4.38 -0.74
N SER A 444 -85.29 -4.70 -2.03
CA SER A 444 -85.57 -3.81 -3.19
C SER A 444 -84.39 -3.12 -3.89
#